data_AF-A0A523EH84-F1
#
_entry.id   AF-A0A523EH84-F1
#
_cell.length_a   1.000
_cell.length_b   1.000
_cell.length_c   1.000
_cell.angle_alpha   90.00
_cell.angle_beta   90.00
_cell.angle_gamma   90.00
#
_symmetry.space_group_name_H-M   'P 1'
#
loop_
_entity.id
_entity.type
_entity.pdbx_description
1 polymer ?
#
loop_
_entity_poly.entity_id
_entity_poly.type
_entity_poly.pdbx_seq_one_letter_code
_entity_poly.pdbx_strand_id
1 'polypeptide(L)'
;MKRILSVIFLAALILPACHSPAMAQEAPDLAGLEVYTERVKTGFVNWGAGYAEVVVEAPYQTERFGASHAKIRAIEAAKKQAQQSLYRLLRGINLTGEKRLAGDTGLEEILRKLAGKQSSLENQRTVDVTMTATYRMPIYGRKALSGSIQRAAFADSPKGTLAGTSGGSFTSVVFDAAGTTLQAAFFPRILAEDGTLLFGPADLDAKVSAPARYVVRGDGSRKKLRLPKSVARNLGDNPLILKVKKVGGEFFSDVVLRPDQVETLRQAQPGDLLSMGKFFIIQTRSIDVSES
;
A
#
# COMPACT_ATOMS: atom_id res chain seq x y z
N MET A 1 -51.64 37.93 67.35
CA MET A 1 -50.67 36.81 67.39
C MET A 1 -50.69 36.09 66.05
N LYS A 2 -49.50 35.68 65.55
CA LYS A 2 -49.19 34.84 64.36
C LYS A 2 -49.33 35.55 62.99
N ARG A 3 -48.23 35.96 62.32
CA ARG A 3 -47.18 35.21 61.57
C ARG A 3 -47.71 34.68 60.21
N ILE A 4 -47.29 35.21 59.05
CA ILE A 4 -46.06 34.93 58.25
C ILE A 4 -46.46 34.21 56.92
N LEU A 5 -46.22 34.81 55.75
CA LEU A 5 -45.17 34.48 54.75
C LEU A 5 -45.62 34.77 53.31
N SER A 6 -44.87 35.65 52.65
CA SER A 6 -44.85 35.86 51.20
C SER A 6 -44.13 34.70 50.49
N VAL A 7 -44.62 34.31 49.31
CA VAL A 7 -43.86 33.48 48.36
C VAL A 7 -43.80 34.23 47.04
N ILE A 8 -42.58 34.63 46.66
CA ILE A 8 -42.22 35.22 45.37
C ILE A 8 -41.83 34.07 44.44
N PHE A 9 -42.50 33.95 43.29
CA PHE A 9 -42.12 33.02 42.22
C PHE A 9 -41.18 33.74 41.24
N LEU A 10 -39.93 33.26 41.16
CA LEU A 10 -38.93 33.70 40.20
C LEU A 10 -38.98 32.75 38.99
N ALA A 11 -39.41 33.25 37.83
CA ALA A 11 -39.39 32.50 36.57
C ALA A 11 -38.01 32.64 35.90
N ALA A 12 -37.27 31.53 35.81
CA ALA A 12 -35.99 31.46 35.10
C ALA A 12 -36.24 31.13 33.61
N LEU A 13 -35.78 32.04 32.74
CA LEU A 13 -35.80 31.91 31.29
C LEU A 13 -34.62 31.01 30.85
N ILE A 14 -34.89 29.80 30.38
CA ILE A 14 -33.87 28.87 29.86
C ILE A 14 -33.83 28.99 28.34
N LEU A 15 -32.70 29.48 27.82
CA LEU A 15 -32.38 29.49 26.38
C LEU A 15 -31.97 28.08 25.92
N PRO A 16 -32.41 27.59 24.75
CA PRO A 16 -31.92 26.34 24.19
C PRO A 16 -30.57 26.57 23.50
N ALA A 17 -29.52 25.95 24.05
CA ALA A 17 -28.22 25.85 23.41
C ALA A 17 -28.30 24.87 22.23
N CYS A 18 -28.29 25.39 21.00
CA CYS A 18 -28.05 24.61 19.78
C CYS A 18 -26.68 23.93 19.87
N HIS A 19 -26.65 22.68 20.32
CA HIS A 19 -25.51 21.80 20.17
C HIS A 19 -25.66 21.09 18.83
N SER A 20 -24.88 21.51 17.85
CA SER A 20 -24.65 20.71 16.64
C SER A 20 -24.13 19.33 17.06
N PRO A 21 -24.71 18.21 16.61
CA PRO A 21 -24.09 16.92 16.83
C PRO A 21 -22.80 16.89 16.03
N ALA A 22 -21.67 17.01 16.73
CA ALA A 22 -20.39 16.57 16.20
C ALA A 22 -20.58 15.11 15.78
N MET A 23 -20.60 14.86 14.47
CA MET A 23 -20.57 13.52 13.91
C MET A 23 -19.35 12.82 14.46
N ALA A 24 -19.54 12.00 15.51
CA ALA A 24 -18.54 11.08 16.00
C ALA A 24 -18.27 10.09 14.86
N GLN A 25 -17.23 10.38 14.09
CA GLN A 25 -16.71 9.46 13.10
C GLN A 25 -16.21 8.23 13.86
N GLU A 26 -16.97 7.14 13.78
CA GLU A 26 -16.55 5.83 14.29
C GLU A 26 -15.13 5.56 13.80
N ALA A 27 -14.18 5.56 14.75
CA ALA A 27 -12.78 5.40 14.45
C ALA A 27 -12.63 4.02 13.80
N PRO A 28 -12.15 3.93 12.55
CA PRO A 28 -12.02 2.64 11.92
C PRO A 28 -11.08 1.76 12.73
N ASP A 29 -11.45 0.50 12.93
CA ASP A 29 -10.61 -0.46 13.64
C ASP A 29 -9.31 -0.69 12.84
N LEU A 30 -8.23 -0.11 13.34
CA LEU A 30 -6.86 -0.28 12.82
C LEU A 30 -6.13 -1.45 13.48
N ALA A 31 -6.64 -1.98 14.60
CA ALA A 31 -6.03 -3.09 15.33
C ALA A 31 -6.18 -4.42 14.57
N GLY A 32 -7.15 -4.51 13.65
CA GLY A 32 -7.38 -5.64 12.76
C GLY A 32 -6.66 -5.61 11.41
N LEU A 33 -5.75 -4.66 11.13
CA LEU A 33 -5.14 -4.57 9.80
C LEU A 33 -4.21 -5.75 9.46
N GLU A 34 -4.29 -6.17 8.21
CA GLU A 34 -3.49 -7.23 7.60
C GLU A 34 -2.72 -6.71 6.37
N VAL A 35 -1.70 -7.45 5.95
CA VAL A 35 -0.94 -7.13 4.74
C VAL A 35 -1.80 -7.29 3.47
N TYR A 36 -1.81 -6.27 2.61
CA TYR A 36 -2.43 -6.40 1.29
C TYR A 36 -1.54 -7.26 0.38
N THR A 37 -2.15 -8.29 -0.21
CA THR A 37 -1.51 -9.16 -1.19
C THR A 37 -2.34 -9.16 -2.46
N GLU A 38 -1.71 -8.84 -3.58
CA GLU A 38 -2.31 -8.90 -4.90
C GLU A 38 -1.84 -10.18 -5.59
N ARG A 39 -2.79 -11.07 -5.92
CA ARG A 39 -2.49 -12.34 -6.58
C ARG A 39 -2.72 -12.25 -8.07
N VAL A 40 -1.83 -12.90 -8.83
CA VAL A 40 -2.00 -13.16 -10.25
C VAL A 40 -1.68 -14.63 -10.52
N LYS A 41 -2.00 -15.12 -11.73
CA LYS A 41 -1.82 -16.54 -12.10
C LYS A 41 -0.41 -17.09 -11.85
N THR A 42 0.63 -16.26 -11.92
CA THR A 42 2.03 -16.68 -11.83
C THR A 42 2.69 -16.44 -10.47
N GLY A 43 1.98 -15.86 -9.49
CA GLY A 43 2.55 -15.47 -8.20
C GLY A 43 1.76 -14.37 -7.51
N PHE A 44 2.39 -13.65 -6.59
CA PHE A 44 1.74 -12.55 -5.89
C PHE A 44 2.69 -11.43 -5.50
N VAL A 45 2.13 -10.25 -5.27
CA VAL A 45 2.81 -9.07 -4.75
C VAL A 45 2.28 -8.80 -3.36
N ASN A 46 3.13 -8.89 -2.35
CA ASN A 46 2.80 -8.52 -0.99
C ASN A 46 3.19 -7.05 -0.77
N TRP A 47 2.24 -6.16 -1.03
CA TRP A 47 2.39 -4.71 -0.92
C TRP A 47 2.54 -4.22 0.53
N GLY A 48 2.04 -4.98 1.50
CA GLY A 48 2.21 -4.67 2.93
C GLY A 48 3.60 -5.03 3.44
N ALA A 49 4.14 -6.17 3.01
CA ALA A 49 5.46 -6.67 3.43
C ALA A 49 6.61 -6.25 2.51
N GLY A 50 6.32 -5.79 1.29
CA GLY A 50 7.31 -5.23 0.37
C GLY A 50 8.10 -6.25 -0.44
N TYR A 51 7.49 -7.37 -0.85
CA TYR A 51 8.10 -8.33 -1.77
C TYR A 51 7.12 -8.89 -2.80
N ALA A 52 7.64 -9.39 -3.90
CA ALA A 52 6.94 -10.23 -4.86
C ALA A 52 7.44 -11.68 -4.76
N GLU A 53 6.55 -12.64 -4.94
CA GLU A 53 6.83 -14.07 -4.83
C GLU A 53 6.27 -14.83 -6.04
N VAL A 54 7.05 -15.79 -6.52
CA VAL A 54 6.63 -16.74 -7.56
C VAL A 54 6.98 -18.16 -7.14
N VAL A 55 6.11 -19.10 -7.50
CA VAL A 55 6.36 -20.53 -7.38
C VAL A 55 6.58 -21.07 -8.79
N VAL A 56 7.67 -21.80 -8.98
CA VAL A 56 8.06 -22.37 -10.28
C VAL A 56 8.39 -23.84 -10.14
N GLU A 57 8.24 -24.57 -11.22
CA GLU A 57 8.57 -25.98 -11.32
C GLU A 57 9.70 -26.18 -12.31
N ALA A 58 10.63 -27.07 -12.00
CA ALA A 58 11.75 -27.42 -12.85
C ALA A 58 11.97 -28.93 -12.89
N PRO A 59 12.40 -29.49 -14.04
CA PRO A 59 12.64 -30.92 -14.17
C PRO A 59 13.83 -31.36 -13.30
N TYR A 60 13.66 -32.46 -12.57
CA TYR A 60 14.64 -33.10 -11.70
C TYR A 60 14.94 -34.53 -12.18
N GLN A 61 15.84 -34.65 -13.17
CA GLN A 61 16.09 -35.90 -13.89
C GLN A 61 17.30 -36.66 -13.32
N THR A 62 17.13 -37.33 -12.19
CA THR A 62 18.19 -38.10 -11.51
C THR A 62 18.71 -39.27 -12.33
N GLU A 63 17.81 -39.97 -13.03
CA GLU A 63 18.15 -41.11 -13.90
C GLU A 63 19.10 -40.72 -15.04
N ARG A 64 18.99 -39.48 -15.53
CA ARG A 64 19.77 -38.99 -16.68
C ARG A 64 21.13 -38.41 -16.30
N PHE A 65 21.24 -37.77 -15.13
CA PHE A 65 22.43 -36.96 -14.78
C PHE A 65 23.07 -37.36 -13.44
N GLY A 66 22.48 -38.27 -12.68
CA GLY A 66 22.84 -38.52 -11.28
C GLY A 66 22.34 -37.39 -10.35
N ALA A 67 22.17 -37.70 -9.06
CA ALA A 67 21.47 -36.82 -8.11
C ALA A 67 22.07 -35.42 -7.99
N SER A 68 23.41 -35.30 -7.93
CA SER A 68 24.10 -34.02 -7.76
C SER A 68 23.93 -33.11 -8.98
N HIS A 69 24.14 -33.63 -10.20
CA HIS A 69 23.98 -32.83 -11.42
C HIS A 69 22.51 -32.51 -11.72
N ALA A 70 21.59 -33.45 -11.45
CA ALA A 70 20.16 -33.21 -11.59
C ALA A 70 19.70 -32.05 -10.70
N LYS A 71 20.21 -31.97 -9.46
CA LYS A 71 19.91 -30.88 -8.53
C LYS A 71 20.42 -29.53 -9.02
N ILE A 72 21.69 -29.46 -9.44
CA ILE A 72 22.28 -28.21 -9.95
C ILE A 72 21.47 -27.71 -11.15
N ARG A 73 21.18 -28.59 -12.11
CA ARG A 73 20.39 -28.26 -13.31
C ARG A 73 18.98 -27.80 -12.97
N ALA A 74 18.30 -28.47 -12.04
CA ALA A 74 16.96 -28.09 -11.62
C ALA A 74 16.95 -26.70 -10.97
N ILE A 75 17.93 -26.39 -10.12
CA ILE A 75 18.07 -25.07 -9.48
C ILE A 75 18.32 -23.97 -10.51
N GLU A 76 19.20 -24.19 -11.47
CA GLU A 76 19.47 -23.22 -12.54
C GLU A 76 18.24 -22.98 -13.43
N ALA A 77 17.54 -24.05 -13.81
CA ALA A 77 16.31 -23.98 -14.59
C ALA A 77 15.20 -23.24 -13.83
N ALA A 78 14.99 -23.58 -12.55
CA ALA A 78 14.04 -22.91 -11.67
C ALA A 78 14.38 -21.42 -11.51
N LYS A 79 15.65 -21.07 -11.29
CA LYS A 79 16.08 -19.67 -11.20
C LYS A 79 15.75 -18.89 -12.46
N LYS A 80 16.07 -19.43 -13.64
CA LYS A 80 15.78 -18.77 -14.93
C LYS A 80 14.27 -18.56 -15.12
N GLN A 81 13.45 -19.58 -14.81
CA GLN A 81 12.00 -19.48 -14.89
C GLN A 81 11.43 -18.49 -13.88
N ALA A 82 11.94 -18.48 -12.64
CA ALA A 82 11.53 -17.54 -11.61
C ALA A 82 11.81 -16.09 -12.02
N GLN A 83 12.97 -15.81 -12.60
CA GLN A 83 13.32 -14.48 -13.11
C GLN A 83 12.34 -14.00 -14.19
N GLN A 84 11.95 -14.88 -15.12
CA GLN A 84 10.96 -14.57 -16.15
C GLN A 84 9.56 -14.36 -15.56
N SER A 85 9.15 -15.20 -14.60
CA SER A 85 7.86 -15.07 -13.93
C SER A 85 7.78 -13.81 -13.07
N LEU A 86 8.85 -13.44 -12.35
CA LEU A 86 8.95 -12.19 -11.60
C LEU A 86 8.87 -10.97 -12.53
N TYR A 87 9.57 -10.99 -13.66
CA TYR A 87 9.46 -9.92 -14.65
C TYR A 87 8.02 -9.79 -15.19
N ARG A 88 7.37 -10.90 -15.56
CA ARG A 88 5.97 -10.89 -16.02
C ARG A 88 4.99 -10.42 -14.95
N LEU A 89 5.19 -10.82 -13.70
CA LEU A 89 4.40 -10.41 -12.55
C LEU A 89 4.49 -8.89 -12.35
N LEU A 90 5.70 -8.34 -12.35
CA LEU A 90 5.94 -6.97 -11.92
C LEU A 90 5.75 -5.94 -13.03
N ARG A 91 5.89 -6.32 -14.31
CA ARG A 91 5.65 -5.39 -15.41
C ARG A 91 4.20 -4.91 -15.51
N GLY A 92 3.25 -5.71 -15.02
CA GLY A 92 1.82 -5.35 -15.01
C GLY A 92 1.44 -4.33 -13.94
N ILE A 93 2.36 -3.99 -13.04
CA ILE A 93 2.09 -3.13 -11.88
C ILE A 93 2.09 -1.65 -12.28
N ASN A 94 1.18 -0.91 -11.67
CA ASN A 94 1.06 0.53 -11.82
C ASN A 94 2.22 1.25 -11.09
N LEU A 95 2.85 2.21 -11.77
CA LEU A 95 3.77 3.16 -11.14
C LEU A 95 2.98 4.27 -10.45
N THR A 96 1.99 4.82 -11.16
CA THR A 96 1.05 5.87 -10.74
C THR A 96 -0.33 5.56 -11.33
N GLY A 97 -1.34 6.40 -11.10
CA GLY A 97 -2.63 6.29 -11.81
C GLY A 97 -2.57 6.51 -13.33
N GLU A 98 -1.47 7.02 -13.86
CA GLU A 98 -1.29 7.34 -15.29
C GLU A 98 -0.16 6.55 -15.96
N LYS A 99 0.73 5.91 -15.19
CA LYS A 99 1.90 5.23 -15.73
C LYS A 99 1.98 3.81 -15.19
N ARG A 100 2.26 2.85 -16.07
CA ARG A 100 2.62 1.47 -15.74
C ARG A 100 4.10 1.23 -15.95
N LEU A 101 4.62 0.19 -15.29
CA LEU A 101 6.00 -0.24 -15.52
C LEU A 101 6.16 -0.78 -16.96
N ALA A 102 5.16 -1.50 -17.46
CA ALA A 102 5.08 -1.90 -18.85
C ALA A 102 4.94 -0.68 -19.77
N GLY A 103 5.64 -0.71 -20.91
CA GLY A 103 5.60 0.35 -21.92
C GLY A 103 6.77 1.34 -21.87
N ASP A 104 7.55 1.33 -20.79
CA ASP A 104 8.79 2.11 -20.66
C ASP A 104 10.00 1.17 -20.76
N THR A 105 10.71 1.20 -21.89
CA THR A 105 11.84 0.29 -22.17
C THR A 105 12.96 0.41 -21.14
N GLY A 106 13.19 1.61 -20.60
CA GLY A 106 14.21 1.84 -19.56
C GLY A 106 13.83 1.16 -18.24
N LEU A 107 12.56 1.27 -17.85
CA LEU A 107 12.04 0.64 -16.63
C LEU A 107 11.96 -0.88 -16.75
N GLU A 108 11.57 -1.40 -17.92
CA GLU A 108 11.56 -2.84 -18.17
C GLU A 108 12.96 -3.46 -18.10
N GLU A 109 13.99 -2.74 -18.58
CA GLU A 109 15.38 -3.18 -18.48
C GLU A 109 15.88 -3.18 -17.02
N ILE A 110 15.53 -2.16 -16.23
CA ILE A 110 15.81 -2.13 -14.79
C ILE A 110 15.15 -3.32 -14.10
N LEU A 111 13.88 -3.60 -14.39
CA LEU A 111 13.16 -4.73 -13.81
C LEU A 111 13.83 -6.06 -14.16
N ARG A 112 14.19 -6.26 -15.44
CA ARG A 112 14.88 -7.49 -15.90
C ARG A 112 16.20 -7.70 -15.16
N LYS A 113 17.01 -6.65 -15.02
CA LYS A 113 18.27 -6.69 -14.26
C LYS A 113 18.05 -7.00 -12.78
N LEU A 114 17.04 -6.40 -12.15
CA LEU A 114 16.74 -6.63 -10.74
C LEU A 114 16.20 -8.03 -10.48
N ALA A 115 15.26 -8.52 -11.30
CA ALA A 115 14.80 -9.91 -11.22
C ALA A 115 16.00 -10.87 -11.29
N GLY A 116 16.97 -10.58 -12.17
CA GLY A 116 18.22 -11.34 -12.26
C GLY A 116 19.08 -11.34 -10.99
N LYS A 117 19.22 -10.18 -10.34
CA LYS A 117 20.19 -9.92 -9.26
C LYS A 117 19.63 -10.05 -7.84
N GLN A 118 18.33 -9.86 -7.65
CA GLN A 118 17.69 -9.71 -6.34
C GLN A 118 16.68 -10.81 -6.04
N SER A 119 16.42 -11.72 -6.98
CA SER A 119 15.62 -12.93 -6.70
C SER A 119 16.39 -13.86 -5.76
N SER A 120 15.81 -14.21 -4.60
CA SER A 120 16.33 -15.20 -3.66
C SER A 120 15.48 -16.47 -3.69
N LEU A 121 16.13 -17.63 -3.57
CA LEU A 121 15.44 -18.90 -3.34
C LEU A 121 15.05 -18.96 -1.86
N GLU A 122 13.76 -19.07 -1.59
CA GLU A 122 13.23 -19.11 -0.21
C GLU A 122 12.99 -20.54 0.26
N ASN A 123 12.47 -21.38 -0.64
CA ASN A 123 12.16 -22.76 -0.37
C ASN A 123 12.27 -23.58 -1.65
N GLN A 124 12.65 -24.84 -1.51
CA GLN A 124 12.60 -25.81 -2.60
C GLN A 124 12.15 -27.15 -2.06
N ARG A 125 11.32 -27.84 -2.83
CA ARG A 125 10.89 -29.21 -2.56
C ARG A 125 10.98 -29.99 -3.85
N THR A 126 11.52 -31.20 -3.75
CA THR A 126 11.53 -32.16 -4.85
C THR A 126 10.50 -33.24 -4.57
N VAL A 127 9.68 -33.53 -5.56
CA VAL A 127 8.74 -34.67 -5.57
C VAL A 127 8.93 -35.38 -6.91
N ASP A 128 9.32 -36.65 -6.84
CA ASP A 128 9.65 -37.48 -8.00
C ASP A 128 10.63 -36.81 -8.97
N VAL A 129 10.17 -36.48 -10.17
CA VAL A 129 10.96 -35.89 -11.27
C VAL A 129 10.79 -34.38 -11.38
N THR A 130 10.16 -33.75 -10.39
CA THR A 130 9.87 -32.31 -10.40
C THR A 130 10.37 -31.64 -9.13
N MET A 131 11.05 -30.51 -9.30
CA MET A 131 11.44 -29.63 -8.22
C MET A 131 10.57 -28.37 -8.25
N THR A 132 9.81 -28.15 -7.19
CA THR A 132 9.08 -26.90 -6.94
C THR A 132 9.97 -25.96 -6.14
N ALA A 133 10.16 -24.74 -6.62
CA ALA A 133 10.97 -23.71 -5.99
C ALA A 133 10.16 -22.42 -5.80
N THR A 134 10.30 -21.80 -4.63
CA THR A 134 9.72 -20.50 -4.31
C THR A 134 10.81 -19.44 -4.34
N TYR A 135 10.62 -18.41 -5.17
CA TYR A 135 11.53 -17.27 -5.25
C TYR A 135 10.84 -15.99 -4.80
N ARG A 136 11.57 -15.16 -4.06
CA ARG A 136 11.14 -13.82 -3.67
C ARG A 136 12.04 -12.75 -4.24
N MET A 137 11.48 -11.56 -4.43
CA MET A 137 12.25 -10.35 -4.72
C MET A 137 11.69 -9.17 -3.91
N PRO A 138 12.54 -8.39 -3.22
CA PRO A 138 12.08 -7.17 -2.56
C PRO A 138 11.60 -6.15 -3.60
N ILE A 139 10.43 -5.55 -3.34
CA ILE A 139 9.89 -4.46 -4.16
C ILE A 139 10.14 -3.08 -3.53
N TYR A 140 10.38 -3.03 -2.21
CA TYR A 140 10.69 -1.81 -1.47
C TYR A 140 12.13 -1.74 -0.98
N GLY A 141 12.69 -0.54 -0.97
CA GLY A 141 14.05 -0.26 -0.49
C GLY A 141 14.93 0.39 -1.55
N ARG A 142 15.99 1.09 -1.10
CA ARG A 142 16.89 1.85 -1.99
C ARG A 142 17.55 1.00 -3.08
N LYS A 143 17.82 -0.28 -2.77
CA LYS A 143 18.42 -1.25 -3.70
C LYS A 143 17.39 -2.16 -4.37
N ALA A 144 16.11 -2.02 -4.02
CA ALA A 144 15.01 -2.82 -4.55
C ALA A 144 14.40 -2.15 -5.79
N LEU A 145 13.27 -2.69 -6.25
CA LEU A 145 12.56 -2.18 -7.42
C LEU A 145 12.15 -0.71 -7.27
N SER A 146 11.47 -0.34 -6.19
CA SER A 146 11.01 1.04 -5.95
C SER A 146 12.14 2.06 -5.99
N GLY A 147 13.28 1.81 -5.34
CA GLY A 147 14.42 2.73 -5.34
C GLY A 147 15.09 2.86 -6.71
N SER A 148 15.01 1.82 -7.54
CA SER A 148 15.62 1.81 -8.88
C SER A 148 14.76 2.54 -9.91
N ILE A 149 13.44 2.55 -9.73
CA ILE A 149 12.47 3.19 -10.65
C ILE A 149 12.03 4.58 -10.17
N GLN A 150 12.36 4.96 -8.92
CA GLN A 150 11.95 6.22 -8.29
C GLN A 150 12.25 7.45 -9.14
N ARG A 151 13.49 7.59 -9.62
CA ARG A 151 13.89 8.74 -10.45
C ARG A 151 13.01 8.89 -11.69
N ALA A 152 12.68 7.78 -12.35
CA ALA A 152 11.83 7.79 -13.54
C ALA A 152 10.36 8.09 -13.20
N ALA A 153 9.88 7.71 -12.01
CA ALA A 153 8.57 8.12 -11.53
C ALA A 153 8.52 9.62 -11.16
N PHE A 154 9.66 10.21 -10.78
CA PHE A 154 9.73 11.59 -10.28
C PHE A 154 9.97 12.61 -11.39
N ALA A 155 10.70 12.24 -12.45
CA ALA A 155 11.14 13.15 -13.49
C ALA A 155 10.00 13.94 -14.15
N ASP A 156 8.85 13.31 -14.35
CA ASP A 156 7.69 13.90 -15.04
C ASP A 156 6.51 14.18 -14.09
N SER A 157 6.70 14.02 -12.77
CA SER A 157 5.61 14.23 -11.81
C SER A 157 5.55 15.71 -11.41
N PRO A 158 4.38 16.38 -11.54
CA PRO A 158 4.21 17.71 -10.97
C PRO A 158 4.32 17.66 -9.44
N LYS A 159 4.68 18.80 -8.84
CA LYS A 159 4.64 19.02 -7.38
C LYS A 159 3.20 19.23 -6.94
N GLY A 160 2.81 18.60 -5.85
CA GLY A 160 1.50 18.75 -5.24
C GLY A 160 1.38 19.97 -4.34
N THR A 161 0.14 20.42 -4.13
CA THR A 161 -0.18 21.61 -3.32
C THR A 161 -0.06 21.42 -1.81
N LEU A 162 0.27 20.21 -1.31
CA LEU A 162 0.51 19.91 0.10
C LEU A 162 2.00 19.81 0.46
N ALA A 163 2.89 19.88 -0.52
CA ALA A 163 4.33 19.82 -0.29
C ALA A 163 4.79 20.95 0.65
N GLY A 164 5.53 20.61 1.71
CA GLY A 164 6.09 21.58 2.66
C GLY A 164 5.13 22.10 3.73
N THR A 165 3.92 21.55 3.84
CA THR A 165 3.07 21.80 5.02
C THR A 165 3.57 20.95 6.20
N SER A 166 3.98 21.55 7.32
CA SER A 166 4.43 20.80 8.49
C SER A 166 3.95 21.46 9.79
N GLY A 167 3.55 20.64 10.76
CA GLY A 167 3.07 21.12 12.07
C GLY A 167 2.01 20.26 12.75
N GLY A 168 1.51 19.19 12.10
CA GLY A 168 0.53 18.28 12.70
C GLY A 168 1.08 17.39 13.82
N SER A 169 0.20 17.00 14.76
CA SER A 169 0.47 16.02 15.83
C SER A 169 0.24 14.56 15.40
N PHE A 170 -0.07 14.32 14.14
CA PHE A 170 -0.34 13.00 13.60
C PHE A 170 0.95 12.21 13.36
N THR A 171 0.84 10.90 13.52
CA THR A 171 1.95 9.96 13.32
C THR A 171 2.04 9.44 11.88
N SER A 172 0.90 9.36 11.20
CA SER A 172 0.77 8.97 9.80
C SER A 172 -0.56 9.47 9.20
N VAL A 173 -0.71 9.34 7.88
CA VAL A 173 -1.98 9.58 7.17
C VAL A 173 -2.51 8.25 6.63
N VAL A 174 -3.78 7.95 6.88
CA VAL A 174 -4.45 6.73 6.43
C VAL A 174 -5.58 7.10 5.48
N PHE A 175 -5.45 6.64 4.24
CA PHE A 175 -6.49 6.72 3.23
C PHE A 175 -7.28 5.41 3.25
N ASP A 176 -8.45 5.44 3.87
CA ASP A 176 -9.34 4.29 3.93
C ASP A 176 -10.15 4.20 2.64
N ALA A 177 -9.61 3.48 1.65
CA ALA A 177 -10.21 3.26 0.33
C ALA A 177 -10.89 1.88 0.23
N ALA A 178 -11.18 1.24 1.37
CA ALA A 178 -11.93 0.00 1.39
C ALA A 178 -13.32 0.19 0.79
N GLY A 179 -13.76 -0.76 -0.04
CA GLY A 179 -15.01 -0.67 -0.81
C GLY A 179 -14.89 0.10 -2.13
N THR A 180 -13.68 0.55 -2.50
CA THR A 180 -13.41 1.17 -3.82
C THR A 180 -12.70 0.20 -4.77
N THR A 181 -12.53 0.63 -6.03
CA THR A 181 -11.79 -0.08 -7.09
C THR A 181 -10.32 0.32 -7.17
N LEU A 182 -9.76 0.92 -6.11
CA LEU A 182 -8.38 1.39 -6.09
C LEU A 182 -7.40 0.25 -6.39
N GLN A 183 -6.54 0.40 -7.39
CA GLN A 183 -5.46 -0.52 -7.69
C GLN A 183 -4.17 -0.05 -7.02
N ALA A 184 -3.36 -0.99 -6.54
CA ALA A 184 -2.08 -0.65 -5.93
C ALA A 184 -1.07 -0.15 -6.97
N ALA A 185 -0.33 0.89 -6.60
CA ALA A 185 0.76 1.46 -7.37
C ALA A 185 1.97 1.75 -6.48
N PHE A 186 3.17 1.82 -7.08
CA PHE A 186 4.39 2.17 -6.35
C PHE A 186 4.36 3.59 -5.77
N PHE A 187 3.88 4.56 -6.57
CA PHE A 187 3.85 5.98 -6.25
C PHE A 187 2.44 6.53 -6.55
N PRO A 188 1.42 6.16 -5.74
CA PRO A 188 0.06 6.66 -5.96
C PRO A 188 0.03 8.18 -5.79
N ARG A 189 -0.91 8.83 -6.48
CA ARG A 189 -1.16 10.26 -6.33
C ARG A 189 -2.38 10.50 -5.47
N ILE A 190 -2.41 11.67 -4.85
CA ILE A 190 -3.55 12.16 -4.07
C ILE A 190 -4.05 13.40 -4.79
N LEU A 191 -5.30 13.36 -5.23
CA LEU A 191 -5.96 14.39 -6.01
C LEU A 191 -7.14 14.95 -5.22
N ALA A 192 -7.50 16.20 -5.48
CA ALA A 192 -8.82 16.73 -5.13
C ALA A 192 -9.84 16.33 -6.21
N GLU A 193 -11.13 16.44 -5.89
CA GLU A 193 -12.22 16.09 -6.83
C GLU A 193 -12.22 16.88 -8.14
N ASP A 194 -11.66 18.09 -8.13
CA ASP A 194 -11.49 18.95 -9.30
C ASP A 194 -10.28 18.58 -10.18
N GLY A 195 -9.51 17.57 -9.78
CA GLY A 195 -8.31 17.11 -10.46
C GLY A 195 -7.02 17.78 -9.98
N THR A 196 -7.07 18.70 -9.01
CA THR A 196 -5.88 19.34 -8.45
C THR A 196 -4.98 18.30 -7.78
N LEU A 197 -3.69 18.27 -8.15
CA LEU A 197 -2.70 17.43 -7.49
C LEU A 197 -2.41 17.96 -6.08
N LEU A 198 -2.76 17.16 -5.07
CA LEU A 198 -2.46 17.46 -3.67
C LEU A 198 -1.09 16.93 -3.28
N PHE A 199 -0.78 15.71 -3.71
CA PHE A 199 0.50 15.06 -3.46
C PHE A 199 0.81 14.02 -4.55
N GLY A 200 2.07 13.93 -4.98
CA GLY A 200 2.52 12.96 -5.97
C GLY A 200 3.98 12.52 -5.80
N PRO A 201 4.48 11.70 -6.72
CA PRO A 201 5.84 11.16 -6.68
C PRO A 201 6.93 12.23 -6.42
N ALA A 202 6.85 13.39 -7.09
CA ALA A 202 7.84 14.45 -6.93
C ALA A 202 7.88 15.09 -5.53
N ASP A 203 6.87 14.88 -4.69
CA ASP A 203 6.79 15.44 -3.33
C ASP A 203 7.48 14.55 -2.28
N LEU A 204 7.84 13.32 -2.64
CA LEU A 204 8.54 12.39 -1.76
C LEU A 204 10.01 12.78 -1.57
N ASP A 205 10.51 12.59 -0.36
CA ASP A 205 11.95 12.66 -0.10
C ASP A 205 12.67 11.54 -0.87
N ALA A 206 13.81 11.87 -1.49
CA ALA A 206 14.59 10.92 -2.31
C ALA A 206 15.10 9.70 -1.52
N LYS A 207 15.13 9.74 -0.19
CA LYS A 207 15.48 8.62 0.70
C LYS A 207 14.31 7.66 0.90
N VAL A 208 13.08 8.08 0.62
CA VAL A 208 11.89 7.24 0.77
C VAL A 208 11.82 6.24 -0.36
N SER A 209 12.00 4.97 -0.03
CA SER A 209 11.94 3.87 -1.00
C SER A 209 10.72 2.97 -0.80
N ALA A 210 9.76 3.37 0.03
CA ALA A 210 8.49 2.68 0.23
C ALA A 210 7.40 3.75 0.37
N PRO A 211 6.94 4.32 -0.76
CA PRO A 211 6.11 5.53 -0.73
C PRO A 211 4.75 5.27 -0.12
N ALA A 212 4.09 4.21 -0.55
CA ALA A 212 2.77 3.81 -0.08
C ALA A 212 2.82 2.40 0.51
N ARG A 213 2.14 2.21 1.64
CA ARG A 213 1.93 0.88 2.22
C ARG A 213 0.46 0.52 2.11
N TYR A 214 0.17 -0.51 1.33
CA TYR A 214 -1.18 -1.03 1.17
C TYR A 214 -1.46 -2.10 2.23
N VAL A 215 -2.62 -1.96 2.86
CA VAL A 215 -3.10 -2.84 3.94
C VAL A 215 -4.56 -3.17 3.70
N VAL A 216 -5.09 -4.19 4.35
CA VAL A 216 -6.51 -4.54 4.30
C VAL A 216 -7.06 -4.70 5.70
N ARG A 217 -8.38 -4.53 5.86
CA ARG A 217 -9.07 -4.92 7.10
C ARG A 217 -9.03 -6.44 7.21
N GLY A 218 -8.49 -6.95 8.31
CA GLY A 218 -8.46 -8.37 8.60
C GLY A 218 -9.86 -8.90 8.90
N ASP A 219 -10.03 -10.19 8.67
CA ASP A 219 -11.25 -10.95 8.97
C ASP A 219 -11.20 -11.62 10.35
N GLY A 220 -10.20 -11.29 11.17
CA GLY A 220 -9.94 -11.89 12.48
C GLY A 220 -9.49 -13.36 12.43
N SER A 221 -9.41 -13.99 11.25
CA SER A 221 -9.33 -15.44 11.11
C SER A 221 -7.91 -15.96 10.88
N ARG A 222 -6.95 -15.10 10.52
CA ARG A 222 -5.61 -15.54 10.07
C ARG A 222 -4.48 -15.00 10.96
N LYS A 223 -4.00 -15.84 11.90
CA LYS A 223 -2.84 -15.54 12.79
C LYS A 223 -1.56 -15.09 12.07
N LYS A 224 -1.41 -15.32 10.75
CA LYS A 224 -0.18 -15.07 9.97
C LYS A 224 -0.19 -13.80 9.10
N LEU A 225 -1.32 -13.11 8.92
CA LEU A 225 -1.40 -11.95 8.00
C LEU A 225 -1.27 -10.58 8.67
N ARG A 226 -0.96 -10.54 9.96
CA ARG A 226 -0.77 -9.30 10.73
C ARG A 226 0.30 -8.40 10.11
N LEU A 227 0.13 -7.09 10.29
CA LEU A 227 1.15 -6.12 9.87
C LEU A 227 2.53 -6.44 10.48
N PRO A 228 3.61 -6.42 9.67
CA PRO A 228 4.97 -6.49 10.17
C PRO A 228 5.22 -5.40 11.23
N LYS A 229 6.05 -5.70 12.26
CA LYS A 229 6.36 -4.73 13.35
C LYS A 229 6.85 -3.38 12.83
N SER A 230 7.63 -3.37 11.75
CA SER A 230 8.13 -2.14 11.10
C SER A 230 7.02 -1.35 10.41
N VAL A 231 5.99 -2.02 9.90
CA VAL A 231 4.80 -1.43 9.29
C VAL A 231 3.90 -0.84 10.38
N ALA A 232 3.61 -1.61 11.43
CA ALA A 232 2.83 -1.14 12.58
C ALA A 232 3.48 0.07 13.27
N ARG A 233 4.81 0.08 13.42
CA ARG A 233 5.54 1.24 13.98
C ARG A 233 5.37 2.51 13.15
N ASN A 234 5.33 2.38 11.82
CA ASN A 234 5.17 3.54 10.93
C ASN A 234 3.72 4.07 10.92
N LEU A 235 2.74 3.24 11.26
CA LEU A 235 1.35 3.67 11.44
C LEU A 235 1.24 4.58 12.67
N GLY A 236 1.91 4.20 13.76
CA GLY A 236 1.90 4.94 15.03
C GLY A 236 0.53 4.89 15.73
N ASP A 237 0.42 5.64 16.82
CA ASP A 237 -0.74 5.57 17.72
C ASP A 237 -1.79 6.66 17.45
N ASN A 238 -1.45 7.67 16.64
CA ASN A 238 -2.35 8.78 16.30
C ASN A 238 -2.36 9.05 14.78
N PRO A 239 -2.99 8.19 13.97
CA PRO A 239 -3.09 8.41 12.53
C PRO A 239 -4.24 9.38 12.19
N LEU A 240 -4.04 10.24 11.19
CA LEU A 240 -5.13 10.97 10.55
C LEU A 240 -5.83 10.03 9.56
N ILE A 241 -7.14 9.84 9.68
CA ILE A 241 -7.87 8.86 8.85
C ILE A 241 -8.91 9.54 7.97
N LEU A 242 -8.79 9.33 6.65
CA LEU A 242 -9.66 9.88 5.63
C LEU A 242 -10.36 8.76 4.86
N LYS A 243 -11.70 8.70 4.92
CA LYS A 243 -12.51 7.71 4.19
C LYS A 243 -12.63 8.08 2.71
N VAL A 244 -11.92 7.38 1.85
CA VAL A 244 -11.89 7.62 0.40
C VAL A 244 -13.06 6.90 -0.26
N LYS A 245 -13.82 7.61 -1.09
CA LYS A 245 -14.94 7.06 -1.86
C LYS A 245 -14.74 7.12 -3.38
N LYS A 246 -13.76 7.90 -3.84
CA LYS A 246 -13.50 8.13 -5.26
C LYS A 246 -12.05 7.79 -5.58
N VAL A 247 -11.87 7.19 -6.74
CA VAL A 247 -10.58 6.75 -7.28
C VAL A 247 -10.39 7.42 -8.64
N GLY A 248 -9.16 7.77 -8.96
CA GLY A 248 -8.78 8.44 -10.20
C GLY A 248 -7.64 7.76 -10.94
N GLY A 249 -7.27 8.36 -12.07
CA GLY A 249 -6.26 7.86 -12.99
C GLY A 249 -6.80 6.79 -13.94
N GLU A 250 -6.14 6.64 -15.09
CA GLU A 250 -6.45 5.61 -16.10
C GLU A 250 -6.38 4.19 -15.50
N PHE A 251 -5.45 3.98 -14.57
CA PHE A 251 -5.23 2.69 -13.93
C PHE A 251 -5.86 2.58 -12.55
N PHE A 252 -6.75 3.50 -12.19
CA PHE A 252 -7.47 3.50 -10.90
C PHE A 252 -6.54 3.45 -9.68
N SER A 253 -5.39 4.11 -9.73
CA SER A 253 -4.39 4.10 -8.64
C SER A 253 -4.24 5.42 -7.90
N ASP A 254 -5.04 6.42 -8.24
CA ASP A 254 -5.02 7.70 -7.53
C ASP A 254 -6.16 7.78 -6.50
N VAL A 255 -5.82 8.30 -5.32
CA VAL A 255 -6.78 8.61 -4.26
C VAL A 255 -7.39 9.97 -4.56
N VAL A 256 -8.72 10.05 -4.61
CA VAL A 256 -9.43 11.31 -4.86
C VAL A 256 -10.18 11.74 -3.59
N LEU A 257 -9.85 12.93 -3.09
CA LEU A 257 -10.39 13.52 -1.87
C LEU A 257 -11.47 14.56 -2.16
N ARG A 258 -12.54 14.49 -1.38
CA ARG A 258 -13.61 15.50 -1.38
C ARG A 258 -13.16 16.80 -0.72
N PRO A 259 -13.82 17.95 -1.00
CA PRO A 259 -13.41 19.24 -0.44
C PRO A 259 -13.25 19.28 1.09
N ASP A 260 -14.16 18.64 1.84
CA ASP A 260 -14.08 18.52 3.31
C ASP A 260 -12.82 17.78 3.78
N GLN A 261 -12.40 16.77 3.02
CA GLN A 261 -11.23 15.96 3.31
C GLN A 261 -9.94 16.69 2.94
N VAL A 262 -9.96 17.46 1.84
CA VAL A 262 -8.85 18.32 1.46
C VAL A 262 -8.59 19.35 2.56
N GLU A 263 -9.64 19.99 3.06
CA GLU A 263 -9.50 20.97 4.14
C GLU A 263 -8.98 20.33 5.43
N THR A 264 -9.57 19.20 5.84
CA THR A 264 -9.09 18.41 6.98
C THR A 264 -7.59 18.05 6.83
N LEU A 265 -7.20 17.60 5.64
CA LEU A 265 -5.82 17.24 5.34
C LEU A 265 -4.90 18.46 5.36
N ARG A 266 -5.34 19.65 4.89
CA ARG A 266 -4.54 20.88 4.96
C ARG A 266 -4.32 21.35 6.39
N GLN A 267 -5.37 21.35 7.21
CA GLN A 267 -5.31 21.75 8.62
C GLN A 267 -4.40 20.83 9.43
N ALA A 268 -4.35 19.55 9.08
CA ALA A 268 -3.44 18.58 9.69
C ALA A 268 -1.95 18.80 9.33
N GLN A 269 -1.65 19.67 8.37
CA GLN A 269 -0.29 19.98 7.89
C GLN A 269 0.63 18.74 7.74
N PRO A 270 0.23 17.77 6.89
CA PRO A 270 0.81 16.43 6.84
C PRO A 270 1.99 16.33 5.87
N GLY A 271 2.41 17.42 5.22
CA GLY A 271 3.43 17.41 4.16
C GLY A 271 4.72 16.69 4.54
N ASP A 272 5.18 16.82 5.79
CA ASP A 272 6.34 16.04 6.29
C ASP A 272 6.03 14.54 6.38
N LEU A 273 4.84 14.16 6.85
CA LEU A 273 4.42 12.75 6.90
C LEU A 273 4.32 12.15 5.50
N LEU A 274 3.66 12.86 4.58
CA LEU A 274 3.48 12.41 3.19
C LEU A 274 4.82 12.31 2.46
N SER A 275 5.66 13.34 2.55
CA SER A 275 6.99 13.35 1.91
C SER A 275 7.92 12.27 2.47
N MET A 276 7.79 11.91 3.75
CA MET A 276 8.50 10.79 4.38
C MET A 276 7.90 9.40 4.07
N GLY A 277 6.81 9.32 3.28
CA GLY A 277 6.12 8.06 3.00
C GLY A 277 5.44 7.45 4.23
N LYS A 278 5.08 8.27 5.23
CA LYS A 278 4.30 7.85 6.40
C LYS A 278 2.81 7.92 6.11
N PHE A 279 2.39 7.24 5.05
CA PHE A 279 0.98 7.08 4.74
C PHE A 279 0.64 5.65 4.34
N PHE A 280 -0.61 5.30 4.61
CA PHE A 280 -1.17 3.98 4.41
C PHE A 280 -2.43 4.08 3.58
N ILE A 281 -2.66 3.06 2.77
CA ILE A 281 -3.86 2.94 1.97
C ILE A 281 -4.54 1.64 2.36
N ILE A 282 -5.74 1.73 2.95
CA ILE A 282 -6.56 0.56 3.22
C ILE A 282 -7.28 0.21 1.92
N GLN A 283 -7.04 -0.99 1.43
CA GLN A 283 -7.61 -1.55 0.22
C GLN A 283 -8.82 -2.41 0.53
N THR A 284 -9.67 -2.58 -0.49
CA THR A 284 -10.61 -3.70 -0.52
C THR A 284 -9.83 -5.00 -0.55
N ARG A 285 -10.26 -6.02 0.19
CA ARG A 285 -9.61 -7.33 0.13
C ARG A 285 -9.73 -7.88 -1.29
N SER A 286 -8.61 -8.27 -1.90
CA SER A 286 -8.61 -9.00 -3.15
C SER A 286 -9.30 -10.35 -2.91
N ILE A 287 -10.41 -10.59 -3.60
CA ILE A 287 -11.05 -11.91 -3.63
C ILE A 287 -10.13 -12.79 -4.48
N ASP A 288 -9.71 -13.93 -3.93
CA ASP A 288 -8.90 -14.90 -4.63
C ASP A 288 -9.59 -15.31 -5.94
N VAL A 289 -9.00 -14.99 -7.09
CA VAL A 289 -9.51 -15.39 -8.43
C VAL A 289 -9.23 -16.88 -8.72
N SER A 290 -9.38 -17.75 -7.71
CA SER A 290 -9.11 -19.18 -7.84
C SER A 290 -10.36 -20.06 -7.79
N GLU A 291 -11.55 -19.48 -7.97
CA GLU A 291 -12.79 -20.24 -8.16
C GLU A 291 -13.61 -19.62 -9.31
N SER A 292 -13.19 -19.91 -10.54
CA SER A 292 -14.06 -19.92 -11.73
C SER A 292 -13.51 -20.93 -12.73
#